data_AF-F2NDX7-F1
#
_entry.id   AF-F2NDX7-F1
#
_cell.length_a   1.000
_cell.length_b   1.000
_cell.length_c   1.000
_cell.angle_alpha   90.00
_cell.angle_beta   90.00
_cell.angle_gamma   90.00
#
_symmetry.space_group_name_H-M   'P 1'
#
loop_
_entity.id
_entity.type
_entity.pdbx_description
1 polymer ?
#
loop_
_entity_poly.entity_id
_entity_poly.type
_entity_poly.pdbx_seq_one_letter_code
_entity_poly.pdbx_strand_id
1 'polypeptide(L)'
;MALIDLLAAKRAEILEQWRNLVFESYVPETARFLKTQKDRFANPISYQLTRGLTGVLDAFLSDIQAEELFTHLDEVLKIKALQEHTPARAMAFLFLLKKIIRSELAQQLQNPAYIQEMYEIEDRIDGLALLGFNVYMERREKLNEVKLSEVKRCVSGLLRRFGLGSEVFEERSGT
;
A
#
# COMPACT_ATOMS: atom_id res chain seq x y z
N MET A 1 20.32 -21.44 -11.50
CA MET A 1 18.90 -21.03 -11.52
C MET A 1 18.82 -19.79 -10.68
N ALA A 2 18.23 -18.71 -11.18
CA ALA A 2 18.25 -17.44 -10.46
C ALA A 2 17.32 -17.51 -9.24
N LEU A 3 17.59 -16.70 -8.21
CA LEU A 3 16.72 -16.60 -7.03
C LEU A 3 15.32 -16.16 -7.41
N ILE A 4 15.18 -15.29 -8.42
CA ILE A 4 13.87 -14.82 -8.87
C ILE A 4 13.00 -15.97 -9.42
N ASP A 5 13.59 -16.94 -10.11
CA ASP A 5 12.89 -18.12 -10.63
C ASP A 5 12.41 -19.02 -9.47
N LEU A 6 13.25 -19.17 -8.44
CA LEU A 6 12.89 -19.90 -7.22
C LEU A 6 11.73 -19.23 -6.48
N LEU A 7 11.72 -17.89 -6.42
CA LEU A 7 10.63 -17.13 -5.83
C LEU A 7 9.35 -17.25 -6.65
N ALA A 8 9.46 -17.24 -7.98
CA ALA A 8 8.32 -17.47 -8.87
C ALA A 8 7.70 -18.86 -8.66
N ALA A 9 8.53 -19.89 -8.45
CA ALA A 9 8.05 -21.24 -8.12
C ALA A 9 7.34 -21.31 -6.76
N LYS A 10 7.68 -20.44 -5.81
CA LYS A 10 7.09 -20.34 -4.46
C LYS A 10 6.06 -19.21 -4.31
N ARG A 11 5.58 -18.67 -5.43
CA ARG A 11 4.72 -17.48 -5.46
C ARG A 11 3.47 -17.64 -4.57
N ALA A 12 2.83 -18.81 -4.61
CA ALA A 12 1.59 -19.04 -3.89
C ALA A 12 1.79 -18.99 -2.37
N GLU A 13 2.85 -19.66 -1.89
CA GLU A 13 3.24 -19.71 -0.49
C GLU A 13 3.64 -18.31 0.02
N ILE A 14 4.45 -17.59 -0.76
CA ILE A 14 4.87 -16.22 -0.43
C ILE A 14 3.65 -15.30 -0.32
N LEU A 15 2.74 -15.36 -1.29
CA LEU A 15 1.53 -14.53 -1.29
C LEU A 15 0.63 -14.83 -0.09
N GLU A 16 0.45 -16.10 0.25
CA GLU A 16 -0.37 -16.50 1.39
C GLU A 16 0.22 -16.00 2.71
N GLN A 17 1.52 -16.22 2.93
CA GLN A 17 2.21 -15.73 4.12
C GLN A 17 2.17 -14.21 4.20
N TRP A 18 2.39 -13.53 3.08
CA TRP A 18 2.38 -12.07 3.02
C TRP A 18 1.02 -11.49 3.36
N ARG A 19 -0.04 -12.04 2.77
CA ARG A 19 -1.42 -11.66 3.09
C ARG A 19 -1.73 -11.87 4.58
N ASN A 20 -1.30 -13.00 5.14
CA ASN A 20 -1.55 -13.31 6.56
C ASN A 20 -0.86 -12.29 7.48
N LEU A 21 0.41 -11.96 7.22
CA LEU A 21 1.15 -10.95 7.98
C LEU A 21 0.55 -9.54 7.81
N VAL A 22 0.09 -9.21 6.60
CA VAL A 22 -0.61 -7.94 6.35
C VAL A 22 -1.89 -7.86 7.17
N PHE A 23 -2.69 -8.92 7.23
CA PHE A 23 -3.93 -8.94 8.00
C PHE A 23 -3.66 -8.88 9.52
N GLU A 24 -2.58 -9.50 9.98
CA GLU A 24 -2.15 -9.44 11.39
C GLU A 24 -1.63 -8.05 11.81
N SER A 25 -1.32 -7.17 10.86
CA SER A 25 -0.96 -5.77 11.17
C SER A 25 -2.16 -4.91 11.61
N TYR A 26 -3.38 -5.42 11.46
CA TYR A 26 -4.62 -4.80 11.92
C TYR A 26 -4.95 -5.24 13.35
N VAL A 27 -5.82 -4.48 14.03
CA VAL A 27 -6.29 -4.88 15.37
C VAL A 27 -6.93 -6.28 15.34
N PRO A 28 -6.81 -7.10 16.41
CA PRO A 28 -7.14 -8.53 16.36
C PRO A 28 -8.53 -8.86 15.84
N GLU A 29 -9.52 -8.03 16.15
CA GLU A 29 -10.91 -8.20 15.69
C GLU A 29 -11.02 -8.00 14.17
N THR A 30 -10.42 -6.94 13.63
CA THR A 30 -10.34 -6.69 12.18
C THR A 30 -9.53 -7.78 11.48
N ALA A 31 -8.41 -8.22 12.07
CA ALA A 31 -7.58 -9.28 11.52
C ALA A 31 -8.37 -10.60 11.38
N ARG A 32 -9.17 -10.96 12.39
CA ARG A 32 -10.08 -12.13 12.32
C ARG A 32 -11.10 -11.95 11.20
N PHE A 33 -11.78 -10.81 11.14
CA PHE A 33 -12.77 -10.56 10.08
C PHE A 33 -12.17 -10.67 8.67
N LEU A 34 -10.99 -10.10 8.46
CA LEU A 34 -10.27 -10.16 7.17
C LEU A 34 -9.93 -11.59 6.75
N LYS A 35 -9.68 -12.49 7.71
CA LYS A 35 -9.29 -13.90 7.48
C LYS A 35 -10.48 -14.85 7.29
N THR A 36 -11.64 -14.58 7.90
CA THR A 36 -12.74 -15.55 7.97
C THR A 36 -13.66 -15.55 6.74
N GLN A 37 -13.82 -14.39 6.09
CA GLN A 37 -14.87 -14.19 5.09
C GLN A 37 -14.29 -14.16 3.66
N LYS A 38 -14.58 -15.20 2.85
CA LYS A 38 -14.08 -15.36 1.46
C LYS A 38 -14.91 -14.64 0.39
N ASP A 39 -16.15 -14.27 0.71
CA ASP A 39 -17.02 -13.57 -0.23
C ASP A 39 -16.58 -12.11 -0.41
N ARG A 40 -16.40 -11.67 -1.66
CA ARG A 40 -15.90 -10.33 -2.00
C ARG A 40 -16.87 -9.19 -1.65
N PHE A 41 -18.17 -9.47 -1.61
CA PHE A 41 -19.19 -8.48 -1.25
C PHE A 41 -19.31 -8.37 0.27
N ALA A 42 -19.16 -9.48 0.97
CA ALA A 42 -19.13 -9.48 2.43
C ALA A 42 -17.78 -9.01 3.02
N ASN A 43 -16.68 -9.11 2.26
CA ASN A 43 -15.35 -8.68 2.68
C ASN A 43 -14.57 -7.94 1.59
N PRO A 44 -15.02 -6.73 1.21
CA PRO A 44 -14.42 -5.97 0.11
C PRO A 44 -12.98 -5.55 0.43
N ILE A 45 -12.65 -5.32 1.70
CA ILE A 45 -11.31 -4.92 2.15
C ILE A 45 -10.31 -6.07 1.93
N SER A 46 -10.64 -7.29 2.38
CA SER A 46 -9.77 -8.46 2.19
C SER A 46 -9.56 -8.77 0.71
N TYR A 47 -10.62 -8.68 -0.10
CA TYR A 47 -10.53 -8.87 -1.54
C TYR A 47 -9.58 -7.85 -2.19
N GLN A 48 -9.76 -6.56 -1.88
CA GLN A 48 -8.95 -5.49 -2.44
C GLN A 48 -7.48 -5.54 -1.99
N LEU A 49 -7.22 -5.83 -0.71
CA LEU A 49 -5.87 -6.07 -0.21
C LEU A 49 -5.24 -7.25 -0.93
N THR A 50 -5.95 -8.37 -1.05
CA THR A 50 -5.43 -9.57 -1.71
C THR A 50 -5.11 -9.29 -3.18
N ARG A 51 -5.99 -8.59 -3.91
CA ARG A 51 -5.77 -8.21 -5.31
C ARG A 51 -4.53 -7.33 -5.47
N GLY A 52 -4.40 -6.29 -4.64
CA GLY A 52 -3.25 -5.40 -4.67
C GLY A 52 -1.94 -6.12 -4.34
N LEU A 53 -1.92 -6.93 -3.27
CA LEU A 53 -0.74 -7.73 -2.90
C LEU A 53 -0.36 -8.72 -4.01
N THR A 54 -1.34 -9.36 -4.64
CA THR A 54 -1.11 -10.28 -5.76
C THR A 54 -0.43 -9.56 -6.91
N GLY A 55 -0.98 -8.41 -7.32
CA GLY A 55 -0.41 -7.63 -8.43
C GLY A 55 0.98 -7.06 -8.12
N VAL A 56 1.24 -6.61 -6.89
CA VAL A 56 2.59 -6.18 -6.49
C VAL A 56 3.58 -7.33 -6.55
N LEU A 57 3.20 -8.53 -6.07
CA LEU A 57 4.09 -9.70 -6.14
C LEU A 57 4.34 -10.13 -7.58
N ASP A 58 3.32 -10.12 -8.44
CA ASP A 58 3.43 -10.50 -9.85
C ASP A 58 4.34 -9.55 -10.62
N ALA A 59 4.16 -8.25 -10.41
CA ALA A 59 5.02 -7.22 -10.95
C ALA A 59 6.46 -7.36 -10.43
N PHE A 60 6.62 -7.66 -9.14
CA PHE A 60 7.92 -7.95 -8.53
C PHE A 60 8.58 -9.21 -9.12
N LEU A 61 7.84 -10.22 -9.54
CA LEU A 61 8.44 -11.43 -10.12
C LEU A 61 8.75 -11.30 -11.61
N SER A 62 7.99 -10.49 -12.36
CA SER A 62 8.00 -10.49 -13.83
C SER A 62 8.63 -9.24 -14.47
N ASP A 63 9.38 -8.46 -13.68
CA ASP A 63 10.01 -7.17 -14.08
C ASP A 63 9.09 -6.23 -14.88
N ILE A 64 7.88 -6.05 -14.38
CA ILE A 64 6.81 -5.29 -15.05
C ILE A 64 7.02 -3.77 -14.92
N GLN A 65 6.50 -3.03 -15.90
CA GLN A 65 6.50 -1.56 -15.98
C GLN A 65 5.92 -0.86 -14.74
N ALA A 66 6.42 0.34 -14.49
CA ALA A 66 6.11 1.13 -13.28
C ALA A 66 4.62 1.51 -13.16
N GLU A 67 3.88 1.70 -14.26
CA GLU A 67 2.47 2.11 -14.20
C GLU A 67 1.55 1.01 -13.61
N GLU A 68 1.79 -0.26 -13.95
CA GLU A 68 1.01 -1.37 -13.41
C GLU A 68 1.27 -1.53 -11.91
N LEU A 69 2.55 -1.40 -11.52
CA LEU A 69 2.97 -1.45 -10.14
C LEU A 69 2.35 -0.32 -9.30
N PHE A 70 2.27 0.89 -9.84
CA PHE A 70 1.57 2.01 -9.21
C PHE A 70 0.11 1.65 -8.92
N THR A 71 -0.58 1.07 -9.91
CA THR A 71 -1.99 0.68 -9.78
C THR A 71 -2.19 -0.34 -8.66
N HIS A 72 -1.32 -1.35 -8.57
CA HIS A 72 -1.41 -2.39 -7.54
C HIS A 72 -1.08 -1.88 -6.13
N LEU A 73 -0.05 -1.02 -6.01
CA LEU A 73 0.28 -0.34 -4.77
C LEU A 73 -0.88 0.54 -4.29
N ASP A 74 -1.50 1.27 -5.20
CA ASP A 74 -2.64 2.13 -4.92
C ASP A 74 -3.82 1.36 -4.30
N GLU A 75 -4.08 0.14 -4.75
CA GLU A 75 -5.15 -0.69 -4.19
C GLU A 75 -4.99 -0.97 -2.70
N VAL A 76 -3.75 -1.21 -2.26
CA VAL A 76 -3.43 -1.45 -0.85
C VAL A 76 -3.36 -0.14 -0.08
N LEU A 77 -2.73 0.88 -0.67
CA LEU A 77 -2.41 2.12 0.00
C LEU A 77 -3.61 3.04 0.19
N LYS A 78 -4.60 3.01 -0.71
CA LYS A 78 -5.85 3.77 -0.51
C LYS A 78 -6.60 3.31 0.74
N ILE A 79 -6.63 2.01 1.02
CA ILE A 79 -7.23 1.47 2.25
C ILE A 79 -6.45 1.98 3.46
N LYS A 80 -5.12 1.90 3.40
CA LYS A 80 -4.25 2.35 4.51
C LYS A 80 -4.28 3.86 4.73
N ALA A 81 -4.49 4.66 3.69
CA ALA A 81 -4.62 6.12 3.77
C ALA A 81 -5.89 6.54 4.51
N LEU A 82 -7.00 5.81 4.33
CA LEU A 82 -8.25 6.04 5.05
C LEU A 82 -8.14 5.72 6.55
N GLN A 83 -7.16 4.91 6.96
CA GLN A 83 -6.93 4.54 8.36
C GLN A 83 -6.01 5.50 9.12
N GLU A 84 -5.70 6.67 8.54
CA GLU A 84 -4.88 7.73 9.14
C GLU A 84 -3.51 7.27 9.67
N HIS A 85 -2.97 6.20 9.09
CA HIS A 85 -1.66 5.69 9.49
C HIS A 85 -0.53 6.69 9.20
N THR A 86 0.58 6.57 9.93
CA THR A 86 1.81 7.27 9.55
C THR A 86 2.33 6.69 8.22
N PRO A 87 3.03 7.47 7.38
CA PRO A 87 3.62 6.96 6.15
C PRO A 87 4.49 5.72 6.36
N ALA A 88 5.31 5.70 7.43
CA ALA A 88 6.13 4.56 7.79
C ALA A 88 5.29 3.29 8.05
N ARG A 89 4.19 3.41 8.80
CA ARG A 89 3.28 2.29 9.06
C ARG A 89 2.54 1.85 7.80
N ALA A 90 2.26 2.78 6.87
CA ALA A 90 1.65 2.45 5.59
C ALA A 90 2.59 1.62 4.70
N MET A 91 3.90 1.85 4.75
CA MET A 91 4.90 1.12 3.95
C MET A 91 5.38 -0.20 4.59
N ALA A 92 5.16 -0.39 5.89
CA ALA A 92 5.69 -1.53 6.65
C ALA A 92 5.39 -2.90 6.02
N PHE A 93 4.29 -3.04 5.27
CA PHE A 93 3.94 -4.29 4.61
C PHE A 93 4.91 -4.70 3.50
N LEU A 94 5.53 -3.76 2.78
CA LEU A 94 6.50 -4.08 1.73
C LEU A 94 7.76 -4.71 2.33
N PHE A 95 8.18 -4.24 3.51
CA PHE A 95 9.32 -4.80 4.24
C PHE A 95 9.03 -6.18 4.85
N LEU A 96 7.76 -6.57 5.01
CA LEU A 96 7.42 -7.95 5.40
C LEU A 96 7.81 -8.94 4.30
N LEU A 97 7.79 -8.54 3.03
CA LEU A 97 8.18 -9.38 1.91
C LEU A 97 9.66 -9.79 2.02
N LYS A 98 10.55 -8.89 2.45
CA LYS A 98 11.97 -9.22 2.73
C LYS A 98 12.10 -10.37 3.73
N LYS A 99 11.31 -10.34 4.80
CA LYS A 99 11.33 -11.39 5.84
C LYS A 99 10.88 -12.74 5.28
N ILE A 100 9.80 -12.73 4.49
CA ILE A 100 9.26 -13.95 3.87
C ILE A 100 10.27 -14.54 2.88
N ILE A 101 10.82 -13.73 1.98
CA ILE A 101 11.81 -14.17 0.99
C ILE A 101 13.04 -14.79 1.67
N ARG A 102 13.58 -14.15 2.71
CA ARG A 102 14.73 -14.69 3.46
C ARG A 102 14.40 -16.04 4.11
N SER A 103 13.18 -16.19 4.63
CA SER A 103 12.72 -17.46 5.21
C SER A 103 12.59 -18.55 4.14
N GLU A 104 11.98 -18.23 2.99
CA GLU A 104 11.73 -19.18 1.91
C GLU A 104 12.99 -19.63 1.18
N LEU A 105 14.03 -18.78 1.16
CA LEU A 105 15.32 -19.04 0.51
C LEU A 105 16.43 -19.39 1.50
N ALA A 106 16.11 -19.61 2.78
CA ALA A 106 17.12 -19.79 3.84
C ALA A 106 18.16 -20.88 3.52
N GLN A 107 17.76 -21.96 2.83
CA GLN A 107 18.66 -23.03 2.42
C GLN A 107 19.58 -22.59 1.27
N GLN A 108 19.05 -21.88 0.27
CA GLN A 108 19.81 -21.37 -0.87
C GLN A 108 20.81 -20.30 -0.43
N LEU A 109 20.41 -19.43 0.50
CA LEU A 109 21.26 -18.37 1.06
C LEU A 109 22.46 -18.89 1.87
N GLN A 110 22.56 -20.20 2.13
CA GLN A 110 23.80 -20.80 2.65
C GLN A 110 24.92 -20.85 1.61
N ASN A 111 24.58 -20.78 0.31
CA ASN A 111 25.57 -20.70 -0.76
C ASN A 111 25.91 -19.23 -1.05
N PRO A 112 27.18 -18.80 -0.85
CA PRO A 112 27.61 -17.43 -1.10
C PRO A 112 27.36 -16.92 -2.52
N ALA A 113 27.21 -17.81 -3.50
CA ALA A 113 26.92 -17.44 -4.89
C ALA A 113 25.61 -16.66 -5.04
N TYR A 114 24.64 -16.85 -4.14
CA TYR A 114 23.33 -16.20 -4.21
C TYR A 114 23.25 -14.88 -3.43
N ILE A 115 24.32 -14.46 -2.74
CA ILE A 115 24.30 -13.23 -1.93
C ILE A 115 24.04 -12.00 -2.79
N GLN A 116 24.67 -11.91 -3.97
CA GLN A 116 24.51 -10.77 -4.85
C GLN A 116 23.08 -10.66 -5.40
N GLU A 117 22.51 -11.78 -5.86
CA GLU A 117 21.11 -11.82 -6.32
C GLU A 117 20.12 -11.46 -5.18
N MET A 118 20.44 -11.85 -3.94
CA MET A 118 19.62 -11.49 -2.78
C MET A 118 19.66 -9.97 -2.51
N TYR A 119 20.81 -9.32 -2.65
CA TYR A 119 20.90 -7.86 -2.51
C TYR A 119 20.08 -7.14 -3.59
N GLU A 120 20.13 -7.60 -4.83
CA GLU A 120 19.32 -7.03 -5.93
C GLU A 120 17.82 -7.15 -5.64
N ILE A 121 17.38 -8.28 -5.09
CA ILE A 121 16.01 -8.49 -4.62
C ILE A 121 15.64 -7.50 -3.50
N GLU A 122 16.54 -7.27 -2.54
CA GLU A 122 16.29 -6.36 -1.43
C GLU A 122 16.23 -4.89 -1.87
N ASP A 123 17.13 -4.48 -2.77
CA ASP A 123 17.18 -3.14 -3.36
C ASP A 123 15.91 -2.88 -4.16
N ARG A 124 15.43 -3.88 -4.90
CA ARG A 124 14.17 -3.79 -5.64
C ARG A 124 12.97 -3.58 -4.71
N ILE A 125 12.92 -4.26 -3.56
CA ILE A 125 11.87 -4.03 -2.56
C ILE A 125 11.97 -2.64 -1.93
N ASP A 126 13.17 -2.10 -1.73
CA ASP A 126 13.34 -0.73 -1.25
C ASP A 126 12.84 0.28 -2.30
N GLY A 127 13.11 0.04 -3.59
CA GLY A 127 12.52 0.79 -4.69
C GLY A 127 10.98 0.77 -4.69
N LEU A 128 10.38 -0.41 -4.43
CA LEU A 128 8.93 -0.55 -4.26
C LEU A 128 8.40 0.30 -3.09
N ALA A 129 9.14 0.34 -1.98
CA ALA A 129 8.75 1.14 -0.82
C ALA A 129 8.78 2.64 -1.10
N LEU A 130 9.76 3.12 -1.86
CA LEU A 130 9.84 4.51 -2.29
C LEU A 130 8.69 4.87 -3.24
N LEU A 131 8.39 4.02 -4.23
CA LEU A 131 7.24 4.24 -5.11
C LEU A 131 5.92 4.23 -4.33
N GLY A 132 5.76 3.26 -3.43
CA GLY A 132 4.59 3.18 -2.55
C GLY A 132 4.45 4.41 -1.66
N PHE A 133 5.56 4.98 -1.18
CA PHE A 133 5.53 6.21 -0.39
C PHE A 133 4.93 7.38 -1.21
N ASN A 134 5.34 7.54 -2.47
CA ASN A 134 4.80 8.58 -3.34
C ASN A 134 3.28 8.40 -3.57
N VAL A 135 2.85 7.17 -3.88
CA VAL A 135 1.42 6.82 -4.05
C VAL A 135 0.63 7.17 -2.78
N TYR A 136 1.16 6.81 -1.61
CA TYR A 136 0.52 7.09 -0.34
C TYR A 136 0.38 8.59 -0.06
N MET A 137 1.45 9.35 -0.32
CA MET A 137 1.46 10.79 -0.10
C MET A 137 0.46 11.50 -1.01
N GLU A 138 0.38 11.12 -2.29
CA GLU A 138 -0.62 11.68 -3.22
C GLU A 138 -2.06 11.42 -2.74
N ARG A 139 -2.32 10.22 -2.19
CA ARG A 139 -3.64 9.90 -1.62
C ARG A 139 -3.95 10.71 -0.36
N ARG A 140 -2.96 10.91 0.51
CA ARG A 140 -3.12 11.68 1.74
C ARG A 140 -3.34 13.16 1.45
N GLU A 141 -2.66 13.70 0.43
CA GLU A 141 -2.85 15.08 -0.04
C GLU A 141 -4.27 15.28 -0.56
N LYS A 142 -4.74 14.43 -1.49
CA LYS A 142 -6.12 14.47 -2.00
C LYS A 142 -7.15 14.38 -0.87
N LEU A 143 -6.93 13.53 0.13
CA LEU A 143 -7.82 13.43 1.29
C LEU A 143 -7.85 14.73 2.11
N ASN A 144 -6.71 15.37 2.29
CA ASN A 144 -6.61 16.64 3.00
C ASN A 144 -7.27 17.78 2.21
N GLU A 145 -7.12 17.83 0.89
CA GLU A 145 -7.82 18.80 0.03
C GLU A 145 -9.33 18.69 0.18
N VAL A 146 -9.87 17.46 0.15
CA VAL A 146 -11.30 17.21 0.39
C VAL A 146 -11.70 17.72 1.78
N LYS A 147 -10.97 17.35 2.83
CA LYS A 147 -11.23 17.81 4.21
C LYS A 147 -11.23 19.35 4.30
N LEU A 148 -10.26 20.02 3.68
CA LEU A 148 -10.17 21.49 3.67
C LEU A 148 -11.34 22.13 2.90
N SER A 149 -11.74 21.56 1.76
CA SER A 149 -12.88 22.07 0.98
C SER A 149 -14.20 21.98 1.75
N GLU A 150 -14.42 20.88 2.48
CA GLU A 150 -15.58 20.68 3.36
C GLU A 150 -15.61 21.70 4.50
N VAL A 151 -14.47 21.95 5.15
CA VAL A 151 -14.36 22.97 6.20
C VAL A 151 -14.67 24.36 5.65
N LYS A 152 -14.08 24.75 4.50
CA LYS A 152 -14.39 26.03 3.84
C LYS A 152 -15.88 26.16 3.56
N ARG A 153 -16.50 25.12 2.99
CA ARG A 153 -17.93 25.09 2.67
C ARG A 153 -18.81 25.24 3.91
N CYS A 154 -18.45 24.56 5.01
CA CYS A 154 -19.13 24.67 6.28
C CYS A 154 -19.04 26.08 6.87
N VAL A 155 -17.84 26.66 6.91
CA VAL A 155 -17.58 28.03 7.42
C VAL A 155 -18.34 29.07 6.59
N SER A 156 -18.26 29.02 5.26
CA SER A 156 -19.03 29.92 4.39
C SER A 156 -20.54 29.76 4.57
N GLY A 157 -21.03 28.53 4.81
CA GLY A 157 -22.43 28.27 5.13
C GLY A 157 -22.87 28.92 6.44
N LEU A 158 -22.05 28.83 7.49
CA LEU A 158 -22.31 29.49 8.77
C LEU A 158 -22.31 31.01 8.65
N LEU A 159 -21.29 31.59 8.01
CA LEU A 159 -21.19 33.05 7.82
C LEU A 159 -22.43 33.62 7.09
N ARG A 160 -22.86 32.95 6.02
CA ARG A 160 -24.10 33.31 5.31
C ARG A 160 -25.35 33.24 6.20
N ARG A 161 -25.46 32.25 7.09
CA ARG A 161 -26.57 32.13 8.03
C ARG A 161 -26.61 33.25 9.07
N PHE A 162 -25.46 33.79 9.45
CA PHE A 162 -25.35 34.92 10.38
C PHE A 162 -25.43 36.29 9.69
N GLY A 163 -25.73 36.35 8.38
CA GLY A 163 -25.81 37.61 7.63
C GLY A 163 -24.47 38.30 7.42
N LEU A 164 -23.35 37.62 7.73
CA LEU A 164 -22.00 38.09 7.44
C LEU A 164 -21.69 37.67 6.00
N GLY A 165 -21.97 38.56 5.05
CA GLY A 165 -21.64 38.36 3.64
C GLY A 165 -20.18 37.95 3.49
N SER A 166 -19.96 36.75 2.94
CA SER A 166 -18.62 36.20 2.76
C SER A 166 -17.94 36.84 1.55
N GLU A 167 -17.33 38.02 1.73
CA GLU A 167 -16.33 38.56 0.79
C GLU A 167 -14.91 38.05 1.09
N VAL A 168 -14.74 37.20 2.09
CA VAL A 168 -13.44 36.62 2.39
C VAL A 168 -13.33 35.30 1.62
N PHE A 169 -12.34 35.21 0.74
CA PHE A 169 -11.96 34.07 -0.14
C PHE A 169 -12.45 34.12 -1.60
N GLU A 170 -12.53 35.29 -2.24
CA GLU A 170 -12.23 35.36 -3.69
C GLU A 170 -10.73 35.62 -3.88
N GLU A 171 -10.06 34.59 -4.40
CA GLU A 171 -8.86 34.59 -5.23
C GLU A 171 -8.01 35.87 -5.31
N ARG A 172 -6.77 35.78 -4.78
CA ARG A 172 -5.61 36.27 -5.56
C ARG A 172 -5.14 35.14 -6.48
N SER A 173 -5.95 34.89 -7.51
CA SER A 173 -5.52 34.25 -8.75
C SER A 173 -5.03 35.39 -9.65
N GLY A 174 -3.71 35.47 -9.84
CA GLY A 174 -3.02 36.52 -10.60
C GLY A 174 -1.68 36.78 -9.91
N THR A 175 -0.52 36.44 -10.49
CA THR A 175 -0.08 36.31 -11.89
C THR A 175 0.94 35.20 -12.03
#